data_AF-A0AAD3D3N0-F1
#
_entry.id   AF-A0AAD3D3N0-F1
#
_cell.length_a   1.000
_cell.length_b   1.000
_cell.length_c   1.000
_cell.angle_alpha   90.00
_cell.angle_beta   90.00
_cell.angle_gamma   90.00
#
_symmetry.space_group_name_H-M   'P 1'
#
loop_
_entity.id
_entity.type
_entity.pdbx_description
1 polymer ?
#
loop_
_entity_poly.entity_id
_entity_poly.type
_entity_poly.pdbx_seq_one_letter_code
_entity_poly.pdbx_strand_id
1 'polypeptide(L)'
;MIEKENSALILHETDFSCDEEENELESILTSNNEGKNDRTSKNLSNPNWKYACIFSAVIYSLVTFLFIVPSSGTLWTREDAHHHEYTRSDIIYGHLHIAKTGGSSLNGIMANRFERVCGNKGYSYDAYLANERAKLIADAANADSIKISSEWSSDKVPFSFMHEIGYEDCDYISTEEENPQFWIDYFGDEGLHNGTQLELHVPCRDPIDHLMSQCNHMWYVIDCEADNDQDFYESIESCYLYLGRYSHQLRDHFDVKCFDFHKEFTTYIDLMSNHLQERRFASEPFIQRETNRKRNKEMECIWGRQDLIDKTRKYLLENIEYYQFCNECIGSEDDLTRDV
;
A
#
# COMPACT_ATOMS: atom_id res chain seq x y z
N MET A 1 38.93 21.08 -37.66
CA MET A 1 39.53 19.78 -38.02
C MET A 1 39.59 18.96 -36.77
N ILE A 2 38.63 18.06 -36.58
CA ILE A 2 38.60 17.11 -35.47
C ILE A 2 38.57 15.74 -36.15
N GLU A 3 39.70 15.05 -36.11
CA GLU A 3 39.84 13.69 -36.60
C GLU A 3 39.08 12.75 -35.66
N LYS A 4 38.18 11.95 -36.22
CA LYS A 4 37.56 10.82 -35.54
C LYS A 4 38.41 9.59 -35.82
N GLU A 5 39.05 9.08 -34.77
CA GLU A 5 39.69 7.76 -34.80
C GLU A 5 38.62 6.67 -34.83
N ASN A 6 38.72 5.79 -35.82
CA ASN A 6 37.94 4.56 -35.93
C ASN A 6 38.65 3.46 -35.13
N SER A 7 38.05 3.03 -34.01
CA SER A 7 38.48 1.82 -33.32
C SER A 7 37.84 0.60 -33.99
N ALA A 8 38.68 -0.22 -34.62
CA ALA A 8 38.32 -1.53 -35.13
C ALA A 8 38.16 -2.53 -33.98
N LEU A 9 36.99 -3.17 -33.91
CA LEU A 9 36.72 -4.25 -32.96
C LEU A 9 37.33 -5.54 -33.53
N ILE A 10 38.35 -6.09 -32.85
CA ILE A 10 38.93 -7.40 -33.15
C ILE A 10 38.06 -8.44 -32.44
N LEU A 11 37.36 -9.28 -33.22
CA LEU A 11 36.66 -10.45 -32.70
C LEU A 11 37.68 -11.59 -32.52
N HIS A 12 37.84 -12.05 -31.28
CA HIS A 12 38.57 -13.27 -30.97
C HIS A 12 37.68 -14.48 -31.29
N GLU A 13 38.20 -15.38 -32.13
CA GLU A 13 37.65 -16.73 -32.29
C GLU A 13 37.88 -17.50 -30.98
N THR A 14 36.80 -17.94 -30.34
CA THR A 14 36.84 -18.88 -29.22
C THR A 14 36.41 -20.25 -29.72
N ASP A 15 37.35 -21.19 -29.78
CA ASP A 15 37.08 -22.60 -30.06
C ASP A 15 36.31 -23.20 -28.89
N PHE A 16 35.08 -23.64 -29.15
CA PHE A 16 34.20 -24.28 -28.17
C PHE A 16 34.48 -25.80 -28.18
N SER A 17 35.12 -26.31 -27.13
CA SER A 17 35.36 -27.75 -26.92
C SER A 17 34.36 -28.31 -25.92
N CYS A 18 33.65 -29.38 -26.27
CA CYS A 18 32.59 -29.99 -25.45
C CYS A 18 33.09 -30.97 -24.38
N ASP A 19 34.39 -31.00 -24.09
CA ASP A 19 34.99 -32.02 -23.22
C ASP A 19 35.24 -31.55 -21.76
N GLU A 20 34.98 -30.27 -21.42
CA GLU A 20 35.32 -29.71 -20.10
C GLU A 20 34.19 -29.70 -19.04
N GLU A 21 32.91 -29.88 -19.41
CA GLU A 21 31.79 -29.86 -18.44
C GLU A 21 31.53 -31.21 -17.72
N GLU A 22 32.18 -32.30 -18.14
CA GLU A 22 31.93 -33.63 -17.54
C GLU A 22 32.62 -33.79 -16.17
N ASN A 23 33.68 -33.04 -15.88
CA ASN A 23 34.45 -33.16 -14.63
C ASN A 23 33.93 -32.29 -13.47
N GLU A 24 33.12 -31.26 -13.72
CA GLU A 24 32.61 -30.35 -12.68
C GLU A 24 31.30 -30.87 -12.03
N LEU A 25 30.57 -31.73 -12.73
CA LEU A 25 29.32 -32.34 -12.25
C LEU A 25 29.53 -33.59 -11.38
N GLU A 26 30.64 -34.32 -11.54
CA GLU A 26 30.96 -35.48 -10.68
C GLU A 26 31.45 -35.09 -9.28
N SER A 27 32.09 -33.91 -9.11
CA SER A 27 32.59 -33.47 -7.79
C SER A 27 31.50 -32.89 -6.88
N ILE A 28 30.37 -32.44 -7.46
CA ILE A 28 29.24 -31.90 -6.68
C ILE A 28 28.36 -33.03 -6.12
N LEU A 29 28.28 -34.17 -6.81
CA LEU A 29 27.45 -35.30 -6.39
C LEU A 29 28.10 -36.21 -5.33
N THR A 30 29.41 -36.08 -5.09
CA THR A 30 30.16 -36.90 -4.13
C THR A 30 30.33 -36.29 -2.73
N SER A 31 29.94 -35.02 -2.50
CA SER A 31 30.15 -34.36 -1.19
C SER A 31 28.93 -34.32 -0.25
N ASN A 32 27.74 -34.77 -0.69
CA ASN A 32 26.49 -34.55 0.05
C ASN A 32 25.65 -35.82 0.33
N ASN A 33 26.26 -36.99 0.54
CA ASN A 33 25.48 -38.18 0.96
C ASN A 33 26.30 -39.17 1.81
N GLU A 34 26.50 -38.86 3.09
CA GLU A 34 26.65 -39.90 4.11
C GLU A 34 25.30 -40.11 4.81
N GLY A 35 24.68 -41.27 4.55
CA GLY A 35 23.68 -41.84 5.44
C GLY A 35 22.24 -41.82 4.96
N LYS A 36 21.89 -42.69 4.00
CA LYS A 36 20.71 -43.58 4.10
C LYS A 36 20.70 -44.64 3.00
N ASN A 37 20.39 -45.86 3.44
CA ASN A 37 20.37 -47.09 2.68
C ASN A 37 19.22 -47.18 1.66
N ASP A 38 19.56 -47.87 0.57
CA ASP A 38 18.80 -48.89 -0.16
C ASP A 38 18.04 -48.51 -1.46
N ARG A 39 18.43 -49.26 -2.50
CA ARG A 39 17.71 -49.68 -3.73
C ARG A 39 17.06 -48.62 -4.62
N THR A 40 17.77 -48.26 -5.68
CA THR A 40 17.43 -48.68 -7.06
C THR A 40 18.53 -48.22 -8.04
N SER A 41 19.35 -49.14 -8.53
CA SER A 41 20.20 -48.89 -9.70
C SER A 41 19.38 -49.15 -10.97
N LYS A 42 19.05 -48.09 -11.70
CA LYS A 42 18.56 -48.19 -13.08
C LYS A 42 19.62 -47.62 -14.00
N ASN A 43 20.14 -48.48 -14.86
CA ASN A 43 20.96 -48.17 -16.02
C ASN A 43 20.33 -47.05 -16.85
N LEU A 44 21.06 -45.95 -17.01
CA LEU A 44 20.77 -44.87 -17.95
C LEU A 44 21.95 -44.76 -18.94
N SER A 45 22.07 -45.75 -19.82
CA SER A 45 22.85 -45.64 -21.05
C SER A 45 21.89 -45.27 -22.20
N ASN A 46 21.58 -43.98 -22.32
CA ASN A 46 20.77 -43.47 -23.43
C ASN A 46 21.71 -42.80 -24.47
N PRO A 47 21.86 -43.36 -25.69
CA PRO A 47 22.88 -42.92 -26.65
C PRO A 47 22.49 -41.65 -27.46
N ASN A 48 21.53 -40.85 -26.98
CA ASN A 48 20.95 -39.74 -27.76
C ASN A 48 21.49 -38.33 -27.45
N TRP A 49 22.48 -38.17 -26.56
CA TRP A 49 23.04 -36.85 -26.24
C TRP A 49 23.84 -36.23 -27.41
N LYS A 50 24.38 -37.05 -28.33
CA LYS A 50 25.11 -36.55 -29.51
C LYS A 50 24.22 -35.80 -30.51
N TYR A 51 22.90 -36.01 -30.49
CA TYR A 51 21.96 -35.26 -31.34
C TYR A 51 21.54 -33.90 -30.73
N ALA A 52 21.76 -33.69 -29.43
CA ALA A 52 21.41 -32.44 -28.76
C ALA A 52 22.38 -31.29 -29.12
N CYS A 53 23.68 -31.56 -29.27
CA CYS A 53 24.67 -30.55 -29.61
C CYS A 53 24.58 -30.05 -31.07
N ILE A 54 24.12 -30.89 -32.00
CA ILE A 54 23.99 -30.49 -33.42
C ILE A 54 22.76 -29.59 -33.62
N PHE A 55 21.70 -29.73 -32.81
CA PHE A 55 20.50 -28.90 -32.91
C PHE A 55 20.70 -27.47 -32.37
N SER A 56 21.55 -27.26 -31.35
CA SER A 56 21.84 -25.92 -30.79
C SER A 56 22.65 -25.04 -31.74
N ALA A 57 23.61 -25.61 -32.47
CA ALA A 57 24.45 -24.86 -33.42
C ALA A 57 23.67 -24.36 -34.66
N VAL A 58 22.71 -25.17 -35.17
CA VAL A 58 21.90 -24.79 -36.34
C VAL A 58 20.86 -23.71 -35.98
N ILE A 59 20.32 -23.72 -34.76
CA ILE A 59 19.40 -22.66 -34.29
C ILE A 59 20.15 -21.33 -34.12
N TYR A 60 21.38 -21.33 -33.59
CA TYR A 60 22.17 -20.10 -33.45
C TYR A 60 22.55 -19.44 -34.79
N SER A 61 22.76 -20.25 -35.84
CA SER A 61 23.09 -19.73 -37.18
C SER A 61 21.87 -19.22 -37.96
N LEU A 62 20.66 -19.74 -37.68
CA LEU A 62 19.42 -19.24 -38.29
C LEU A 62 18.88 -17.97 -37.60
N VAL A 63 19.15 -17.79 -36.31
CA VAL A 63 18.73 -16.59 -35.57
C VAL A 63 19.58 -15.37 -35.93
N THR A 64 20.84 -15.55 -36.33
CA THR A 64 21.71 -14.43 -36.76
C THR A 64 21.37 -13.87 -38.14
N PHE A 65 20.69 -14.63 -39.01
CA PHE A 65 20.33 -14.17 -40.37
C PHE A 65 18.98 -13.45 -40.49
N LEU A 66 18.16 -13.41 -39.43
CA LEU A 66 16.85 -12.74 -39.42
C LEU A 66 16.85 -11.31 -38.86
N PHE A 67 18.00 -10.78 -38.44
CA PHE A 67 18.10 -9.43 -37.86
C PHE A 67 18.81 -8.38 -38.74
N ILE A 68 18.92 -8.60 -40.05
CA ILE A 68 19.25 -7.52 -41.00
C ILE A 68 17.94 -6.94 -41.54
N VAL A 69 17.18 -6.28 -40.67
CA VAL A 69 16.13 -5.35 -41.10
C VAL A 69 16.81 -4.00 -41.32
N PRO A 70 16.77 -3.42 -42.53
CA PRO A 70 17.25 -2.06 -42.74
C PRO A 70 16.36 -1.11 -41.92
N SER A 71 16.94 -0.58 -40.83
CA SER A 71 16.38 0.53 -40.07
C SER A 71 16.30 1.76 -40.99
N SER A 72 15.17 1.92 -41.66
CA SER A 72 14.73 3.24 -42.14
C SER A 72 14.37 4.03 -40.89
N GLY A 73 15.40 4.56 -40.23
CA GLY A 73 15.30 5.38 -39.04
C GLY A 73 14.54 6.66 -39.35
N THR A 74 13.23 6.65 -39.14
CA THR A 74 12.54 7.84 -38.67
C THR A 74 13.15 8.19 -37.33
N LEU A 75 14.08 9.15 -37.37
CA LEU A 75 14.60 9.84 -36.21
C LEU A 75 13.39 10.49 -35.52
N TRP A 76 12.82 9.78 -34.54
CA TRP A 76 11.91 10.40 -33.60
C TRP A 76 12.77 11.41 -32.83
N THR A 77 12.72 12.68 -33.23
CA THR A 77 13.29 13.75 -32.42
C THR A 77 12.53 13.72 -31.11
N ARG A 78 13.26 13.35 -30.06
CA ARG A 78 12.85 13.37 -28.65
C ARG A 78 12.76 14.84 -28.22
N GLU A 79 11.87 15.61 -28.84
CA GLU A 79 11.74 17.06 -28.58
C GLU A 79 10.57 17.40 -27.65
N ASP A 80 9.63 16.49 -27.40
CA ASP A 80 8.49 16.75 -26.50
C ASP A 80 8.40 15.74 -25.34
N ALA A 81 9.53 15.17 -24.91
CA ALA A 81 9.59 14.66 -23.54
C ALA A 81 9.65 15.87 -22.61
N HIS A 82 8.49 16.50 -22.38
CA HIS A 82 8.28 17.37 -21.24
C HIS A 82 8.60 16.54 -19.99
N HIS A 83 9.87 16.56 -19.59
CA HIS A 83 10.27 16.18 -18.26
C HIS A 83 9.56 17.18 -17.36
N HIS A 84 8.40 16.80 -16.84
CA HIS A 84 7.80 17.46 -15.70
C HIS A 84 8.83 17.34 -14.58
N GLU A 85 9.62 18.39 -14.42
CA GLU A 85 10.54 18.55 -13.32
C GLU A 85 9.68 18.49 -12.05
N TYR A 86 9.81 17.39 -11.31
CA TYR A 86 9.10 17.24 -10.07
C TYR A 86 9.61 18.30 -9.10
N THR A 87 8.73 19.24 -8.73
CA THR A 87 9.01 20.20 -7.69
C THR A 87 8.47 19.63 -6.39
N ARG A 88 9.38 19.35 -5.45
CA ARG A 88 8.99 18.84 -4.13
C ARG A 88 8.16 19.89 -3.40
N SER A 89 7.05 19.45 -2.81
CA SER A 89 6.21 20.30 -1.96
C SER A 89 6.96 20.66 -0.67
N ASP A 90 6.83 21.90 -0.22
CA ASP A 90 7.30 22.34 1.11
C ASP A 90 6.38 21.86 2.25
N ILE A 91 5.26 21.21 1.89
CA ILE A 91 4.28 20.62 2.80
C ILE A 91 4.22 19.11 2.55
N ILE A 92 4.36 18.34 3.62
CA ILE A 92 4.01 16.93 3.69
C ILE A 92 2.58 16.83 4.23
N TYR A 93 1.78 15.93 3.67
CA TYR A 93 0.41 15.70 4.12
C TYR A 93 0.34 14.41 4.94
N GLY A 94 0.00 14.53 6.22
CA GLY A 94 -0.27 13.39 7.08
C GLY A 94 -1.75 13.05 7.07
N HIS A 95 -2.10 11.78 7.02
CA HIS A 95 -3.46 11.29 7.19
C HIS A 95 -3.53 10.41 8.43
N LEU A 96 -4.33 10.86 9.40
CA LEU A 96 -4.58 10.11 10.62
C LEU A 96 -5.53 8.96 10.29
N HIS A 97 -5.01 7.75 10.31
CA HIS A 97 -5.79 6.57 10.00
C HIS A 97 -6.67 6.18 11.18
N ILE A 98 -7.78 6.89 11.39
CA ILE A 98 -8.75 6.56 12.43
C ILE A 98 -9.38 5.19 12.12
N ALA A 99 -9.52 4.34 13.13
CA ALA A 99 -10.04 3.00 12.89
C ALA A 99 -11.48 3.08 12.41
N LYS A 100 -11.80 2.33 11.36
CA LYS A 100 -13.15 2.25 10.76
C LYS A 100 -13.61 3.53 10.05
N THR A 101 -12.69 4.39 9.61
CA THR A 101 -12.97 5.50 8.69
C THR A 101 -12.29 5.29 7.34
N GLY A 102 -12.31 4.06 6.81
CA GLY A 102 -11.85 3.81 5.43
C GLY A 102 -10.34 3.90 5.17
N GLY A 103 -9.54 4.32 6.15
CA GLY A 103 -8.13 4.69 5.94
C GLY A 103 -7.23 3.63 5.30
N SER A 104 -7.51 2.33 5.47
CA SER A 104 -6.76 1.27 4.79
C SER A 104 -7.02 1.28 3.27
N SER A 105 -8.28 1.51 2.88
CA SER A 105 -8.66 1.65 1.47
C SER A 105 -8.11 2.95 0.91
N LEU A 106 -8.23 4.05 1.67
CA LEU A 106 -7.73 5.36 1.25
C LEU A 106 -6.23 5.30 1.01
N ASN A 107 -5.44 4.82 1.98
CA ASN A 107 -4.00 4.67 1.82
C ASN A 107 -3.62 3.79 0.62
N GLY A 108 -4.34 2.68 0.40
CA GLY A 108 -4.12 1.82 -0.76
C GLY A 108 -4.41 2.53 -2.10
N ILE A 109 -5.49 3.30 -2.19
CA ILE A 109 -5.83 4.07 -3.39
C ILE A 109 -4.79 5.17 -3.61
N MET A 110 -4.44 5.93 -2.57
CA MET A 110 -3.44 6.98 -2.64
C MET A 110 -2.10 6.43 -3.14
N ALA A 111 -1.63 5.31 -2.58
CA ALA A 111 -0.39 4.67 -3.01
C ALA A 111 -0.44 4.08 -4.42
N ASN A 112 -1.62 3.63 -4.89
CA ASN A 112 -1.80 3.17 -6.25
C ASN A 112 -1.84 4.32 -7.27
N ARG A 113 -2.28 5.52 -6.87
CA ARG A 113 -2.50 6.67 -7.76
C ARG A 113 -1.37 7.69 -7.75
N PHE A 114 -0.69 7.90 -6.61
CA PHE A 114 0.31 8.94 -6.42
C PHE A 114 1.70 8.37 -6.06
N GLU A 115 2.76 9.06 -6.50
CA GLU A 115 4.13 8.77 -6.09
C GLU A 115 4.35 9.17 -4.62
N ARG A 116 5.37 8.60 -3.97
CA ARG A 116 5.84 9.04 -2.64
C ARG A 116 4.76 9.04 -1.53
N VAL A 117 3.81 8.09 -1.61
CA VAL A 117 2.88 7.77 -0.54
C VAL A 117 3.49 6.71 0.36
N CYS A 118 3.56 7.01 1.64
CA CYS A 118 4.14 6.17 2.67
C CYS A 118 3.07 5.76 3.68
N GLY A 119 2.75 4.47 3.75
CA GLY A 119 1.74 4.01 4.67
C GLY A 119 1.77 2.51 4.93
N ASN A 120 1.24 2.14 6.09
CA ASN A 120 1.30 0.76 6.56
C ASN A 120 0.32 -0.18 5.84
N LYS A 121 -0.63 0.38 5.06
CA LYS A 121 -1.61 -0.34 4.21
C LYS A 121 -1.47 -0.03 2.73
N GLY A 122 -0.42 0.71 2.35
CA GLY A 122 -0.20 1.19 1.00
C GLY A 122 1.07 2.02 0.93
N TYR A 123 2.05 1.52 0.20
CA TYR A 123 3.30 2.22 -0.07
C TYR A 123 3.47 2.31 -1.59
N SER A 124 3.74 3.51 -2.13
CA SER A 124 3.72 3.71 -3.60
C SER A 124 4.63 2.74 -4.32
N TYR A 125 5.83 2.48 -3.78
CA TYR A 125 6.82 1.57 -4.36
C TYR A 125 6.23 0.21 -4.78
N ASP A 126 5.39 -0.41 -3.93
CA ASP A 126 4.84 -1.75 -4.18
C ASP A 126 3.35 -1.78 -4.59
N ALA A 127 2.65 -0.64 -4.53
CA ALA A 127 1.19 -0.62 -4.66
C ALA A 127 0.65 -1.15 -6.02
N TYR A 128 1.35 -0.92 -7.14
CA TYR A 128 0.94 -1.44 -8.45
C TYR A 128 0.90 -2.97 -8.46
N LEU A 129 2.00 -3.62 -8.09
CA LEU A 129 2.09 -5.08 -8.07
C LEU A 129 1.15 -5.69 -7.03
N ALA A 130 0.99 -5.02 -5.88
CA ALA A 130 0.06 -5.43 -4.85
C ALA A 130 -1.40 -5.42 -5.33
N ASN A 131 -1.81 -4.41 -6.11
CA ASN A 131 -3.16 -4.33 -6.66
C ASN A 131 -3.37 -5.30 -7.83
N GLU A 132 -2.40 -5.46 -8.73
CA GLU A 132 -2.46 -6.48 -9.80
C GLU A 132 -2.63 -7.90 -9.23
N ARG A 133 -1.92 -8.23 -8.15
CA ARG A 133 -2.14 -9.51 -7.43
C ARG A 133 -3.54 -9.60 -6.84
N ALA A 134 -4.08 -8.51 -6.30
CA ALA A 134 -5.43 -8.48 -5.75
C ALA A 134 -6.50 -8.73 -6.82
N LYS A 135 -6.31 -8.20 -8.04
CA LYS A 135 -7.20 -8.49 -9.19
C LYS A 135 -7.22 -9.98 -9.51
N LEU A 136 -6.03 -10.60 -9.62
CA LEU A 136 -5.92 -12.04 -9.87
C LEU A 136 -6.60 -12.87 -8.78
N ILE A 137 -6.50 -12.45 -7.51
CA ILE A 137 -7.20 -13.11 -6.39
C ILE A 137 -8.71 -12.92 -6.52
N ALA A 138 -9.19 -11.71 -6.82
CA ALA A 138 -10.62 -11.44 -6.98
C ALA A 138 -11.22 -12.25 -8.13
N ASP A 139 -10.53 -12.31 -9.27
CA ASP A 139 -10.91 -13.12 -10.42
C ASP A 139 -10.90 -14.62 -10.08
N ALA A 140 -9.90 -15.08 -9.32
CA ALA A 140 -9.80 -16.48 -8.90
C ALA A 140 -10.81 -16.87 -7.82
N ALA A 141 -11.17 -15.95 -6.91
CA ALA A 141 -12.23 -16.15 -5.92
C ALA A 141 -13.60 -16.28 -6.60
N ASN A 142 -13.79 -15.59 -7.72
CA ASN A 142 -14.94 -15.81 -8.60
C ASN A 142 -14.86 -17.12 -9.39
N ALA A 143 -13.68 -17.75 -9.44
CA ALA A 143 -13.39 -18.96 -10.20
C ALA A 143 -12.98 -20.14 -9.30
N ASP A 144 -13.71 -20.43 -8.21
CA ASP A 144 -13.78 -21.68 -7.42
C ASP A 144 -12.49 -22.48 -7.07
N SER A 145 -11.27 -22.05 -7.41
CA SER A 145 -10.15 -23.00 -7.58
C SER A 145 -8.75 -22.55 -7.17
N ILE A 146 -8.54 -21.34 -6.63
CA ILE A 146 -7.18 -20.94 -6.21
C ILE A 146 -7.16 -20.43 -4.77
N LYS A 147 -6.56 -21.23 -3.89
CA LYS A 147 -6.12 -20.80 -2.54
C LYS A 147 -4.78 -20.08 -2.67
N ILE A 148 -4.81 -18.78 -2.91
CA ILE A 148 -3.61 -17.93 -2.77
C ILE A 148 -3.37 -17.74 -1.28
N SER A 149 -2.20 -18.16 -0.77
CA SER A 149 -1.88 -18.05 0.65
C SER A 149 -1.83 -16.58 1.06
N SER A 150 -2.61 -16.24 2.10
CA SER A 150 -2.82 -14.89 2.61
C SER A 150 -1.65 -14.34 3.44
N GLU A 151 -0.50 -15.01 3.42
CA GLU A 151 0.48 -14.91 4.51
C GLU A 151 1.48 -13.75 4.34
N TRP A 152 1.65 -13.22 3.13
CA TRP A 152 2.60 -12.12 2.85
C TRP A 152 2.02 -11.17 1.81
N SER A 153 0.99 -10.45 2.21
CA SER A 153 0.37 -9.46 1.36
C SER A 153 1.30 -8.22 1.36
N SER A 154 2.04 -8.01 0.26
CA SER A 154 3.03 -6.91 0.09
C SER A 154 2.40 -5.51 0.11
N ASP A 155 1.09 -5.42 0.28
CA ASP A 155 0.34 -4.20 0.57
C ASP A 155 0.46 -3.73 2.01
N LYS A 156 0.98 -4.57 2.92
CA LYS A 156 1.17 -4.18 4.32
C LYS A 156 2.65 -4.02 4.61
N VAL A 157 3.02 -2.82 5.04
CA VAL A 157 4.37 -2.52 5.47
C VAL A 157 4.37 -2.50 7.00
N PRO A 158 5.13 -3.37 7.69
CA PRO A 158 5.26 -3.32 9.14
C PRO A 158 5.83 -1.97 9.58
N PHE A 159 5.37 -1.43 10.72
CA PHE A 159 5.85 -0.14 11.24
C PHE A 159 7.36 -0.09 11.42
N SER A 160 7.97 -1.18 11.91
CA SER A 160 9.43 -1.26 12.06
C SER A 160 10.16 -1.04 10.73
N PHE A 161 9.60 -1.52 9.62
CA PHE A 161 10.18 -1.34 8.31
C PHE A 161 9.91 0.06 7.76
N MET A 162 8.74 0.64 8.02
CA MET A 162 8.48 2.05 7.69
C MET A 162 9.46 2.98 8.41
N HIS A 163 9.71 2.76 9.71
CA HIS A 163 10.66 3.55 10.49
C HIS A 163 12.12 3.34 10.03
N GLU A 164 12.46 2.15 9.54
CA GLU A 164 13.78 1.85 8.98
C GLU A 164 14.00 2.51 7.62
N ILE A 165 13.00 2.46 6.73
CA ILE A 165 13.02 3.16 5.43
C ILE A 165 13.07 4.67 5.65
N GLY A 166 12.34 5.14 6.65
CA GLY A 166 12.16 6.55 6.96
C GLY A 166 11.05 7.20 6.13
N TYR A 167 10.93 8.52 6.30
CA TYR A 167 9.88 9.34 5.69
C TYR A 167 10.43 10.41 4.74
N GLU A 168 11.70 10.27 4.37
CA GLU A 168 12.50 11.32 3.75
C GLU A 168 12.10 11.67 2.32
N ASP A 169 11.40 10.76 1.67
CA ASP A 169 10.92 10.87 0.30
C ASP A 169 9.40 10.70 0.25
N CYS A 170 8.70 11.05 1.33
CA CYS A 170 7.24 11.00 1.41
C CYS A 170 6.64 12.39 1.19
N ASP A 171 5.64 12.49 0.32
CA ASP A 171 4.77 13.67 0.23
C ASP A 171 3.45 13.47 0.96
N TYR A 172 3.05 12.19 1.14
CA TYR A 172 1.84 11.80 1.86
C TYR A 172 2.12 10.64 2.80
N ILE A 173 1.77 10.79 4.07
CA ILE A 173 2.02 9.78 5.10
C ILE A 173 0.67 9.34 5.68
N SER A 174 0.36 8.05 5.62
CA SER A 174 -0.85 7.48 6.23
C SER A 174 -0.50 6.29 7.09
N THR A 175 -0.56 6.47 8.40
CA THR A 175 -0.15 5.43 9.36
C THR A 175 -1.24 5.12 10.37
N GLU A 176 -1.30 3.86 10.80
CA GLU A 176 -2.14 3.36 11.89
C GLU A 176 -1.51 3.53 13.28
N GLU A 177 -0.44 4.32 13.40
CA GLU A 177 0.24 4.55 14.69
C GLU A 177 -0.75 5.01 15.76
N GLU A 178 -0.79 4.26 16.86
CA GLU A 178 -1.78 4.42 17.92
C GLU A 178 -1.45 5.58 18.86
N ASN A 179 -0.17 5.92 18.96
CA ASN A 179 0.32 6.96 19.84
C ASN A 179 0.44 8.27 19.05
N PRO A 180 -0.33 9.33 19.37
CA PRO A 180 -0.23 10.61 18.67
C PRO A 180 1.15 11.25 18.84
N GLN A 181 1.88 10.88 19.91
CA GLN A 181 3.25 11.31 20.13
C GLN A 181 4.20 10.90 18.99
N PHE A 182 3.87 9.84 18.23
CA PHE A 182 4.61 9.49 17.01
C PHE A 182 4.73 10.70 16.06
N TRP A 183 3.63 11.40 15.82
CA TRP A 183 3.64 12.55 14.90
C TRP A 183 4.53 13.66 15.44
N ILE A 184 4.43 13.95 16.74
CA ILE A 184 5.21 15.00 17.41
C ILE A 184 6.71 14.65 17.43
N ASP A 185 7.07 13.41 17.78
CA ASP A 185 8.46 12.98 17.90
C ASP A 185 9.19 12.97 16.54
N TYR A 186 8.49 12.59 15.46
CA TYR A 186 9.10 12.46 14.13
C TYR A 186 8.98 13.74 13.28
N PHE A 187 7.92 14.52 13.47
CA PHE A 187 7.59 15.62 12.56
C PHE A 187 7.28 16.95 13.25
N GLY A 188 7.28 17.01 14.58
CA GLY A 188 6.96 18.22 15.35
C GLY A 188 7.98 19.36 15.17
N ASP A 189 8.13 20.22 16.17
CA ASP A 189 8.74 21.54 16.00
C ASP A 189 10.19 21.57 15.47
N GLU A 190 10.97 20.50 15.68
CA GLU A 190 12.32 20.38 15.12
C GLU A 190 12.34 19.89 13.64
N GLY A 191 11.20 19.34 13.19
CA GLY A 191 10.85 19.03 11.81
C GLY A 191 11.62 17.87 11.16
N LEU A 192 10.95 17.12 10.31
CA LEU A 192 11.62 16.36 9.25
C LEU A 192 12.14 17.38 8.21
N HIS A 193 13.36 17.22 7.71
CA HIS A 193 13.94 18.06 6.63
C HIS A 193 14.03 19.56 6.88
N ASN A 194 14.59 19.99 8.02
CA ASN A 194 15.03 21.37 8.19
C ASN A 194 13.88 22.40 7.99
N GLY A 195 12.70 22.09 8.55
CA GLY A 195 11.53 22.98 8.58
C GLY A 195 10.46 22.72 7.51
N THR A 196 10.42 21.54 6.89
CA THR A 196 9.28 21.15 6.04
C THR A 196 8.01 21.07 6.90
N GLN A 197 6.92 21.67 6.43
CA GLN A 197 5.68 21.73 7.19
C GLN A 197 4.90 20.41 7.05
N LEU A 198 4.22 20.01 8.12
CA LEU A 198 3.29 18.88 8.11
C LEU A 198 1.87 19.38 8.35
N GLU A 199 0.97 19.04 7.44
CA GLU A 199 -0.48 19.26 7.56
C GLU A 199 -1.17 17.92 7.83
N LEU A 200 -1.92 17.82 8.93
CA LEU A 200 -2.57 16.58 9.35
C LEU A 200 -4.04 16.58 8.98
N HIS A 201 -4.48 15.55 8.26
CA HIS A 201 -5.85 15.38 7.80
C HIS A 201 -6.54 14.27 8.59
N VAL A 202 -7.66 14.60 9.20
CA VAL A 202 -8.45 13.69 10.03
C VAL A 202 -9.78 13.37 9.34
N PRO A 203 -10.05 12.09 8.99
CA PRO A 203 -11.35 11.70 8.48
C PRO A 203 -12.39 11.81 9.59
N CYS A 204 -13.45 12.59 9.37
CA CYS A 204 -14.53 12.77 10.33
C CYS A 204 -15.80 12.03 9.91
N ARG A 205 -16.34 11.24 10.83
CA ARG A 205 -17.55 10.41 10.63
C ARG A 205 -18.57 10.71 11.73
N ASP A 206 -19.87 10.55 11.42
CA ASP A 206 -20.92 10.68 12.44
C ASP A 206 -20.60 9.76 13.66
N PRO A 207 -20.62 10.30 14.90
CA PRO A 207 -20.17 9.55 16.07
C PRO A 207 -20.92 8.23 16.32
N ILE A 208 -22.23 8.21 16.05
CA ILE A 208 -23.06 7.01 16.27
C ILE A 208 -22.79 5.97 15.19
N ASP A 209 -22.79 6.39 13.93
CA ASP A 209 -22.48 5.49 12.82
C ASP A 209 -21.06 4.92 12.91
N HIS A 210 -20.10 5.72 13.38
CA HIS A 210 -18.72 5.31 13.61
C HIS A 210 -18.61 4.31 14.75
N LEU A 211 -19.15 4.62 15.95
CA LEU A 211 -19.17 3.72 17.10
C LEU A 211 -19.75 2.35 16.73
N MET A 212 -20.91 2.34 16.09
CA MET A 212 -21.55 1.08 15.71
C MET A 212 -20.76 0.31 14.64
N SER A 213 -20.01 1.01 13.77
CA SER A 213 -19.06 0.36 12.88
C SER A 213 -17.88 -0.28 13.63
N GLN A 214 -17.48 0.28 14.77
CA GLN A 214 -16.47 -0.33 15.65
C GLN A 214 -17.06 -1.52 16.41
N CYS A 215 -18.27 -1.41 16.97
CA CYS A 215 -18.99 -2.52 17.60
C CYS A 215 -19.09 -3.74 16.65
N ASN A 216 -19.52 -3.52 15.39
CA ASN A 216 -19.61 -4.57 14.38
C ASN A 216 -18.25 -5.22 14.05
N HIS A 217 -17.17 -4.45 14.12
CA HIS A 217 -15.81 -4.97 13.93
C HIS A 217 -15.33 -5.81 15.11
N MET A 218 -15.68 -5.40 16.33
CA MET A 218 -15.30 -6.05 17.59
C MET A 218 -16.26 -7.15 18.05
N TRP A 219 -17.41 -7.29 17.37
CA TRP A 219 -18.46 -8.26 17.63
C TRP A 219 -19.15 -8.01 18.99
N TYR A 220 -19.20 -6.73 19.38
CA TYR A 220 -19.92 -6.27 20.55
C TYR A 220 -21.29 -5.72 20.16
N VAL A 221 -22.19 -5.75 21.13
CA VAL A 221 -23.55 -5.21 21.02
C VAL A 221 -23.73 -4.26 22.20
N ILE A 222 -24.19 -3.05 21.93
CA ILE A 222 -24.52 -2.07 22.97
C ILE A 222 -25.71 -2.60 23.77
N ASP A 223 -25.64 -2.51 25.09
CA ASP A 223 -26.72 -2.94 25.97
C ASP A 223 -27.80 -1.86 26.08
N CYS A 224 -28.74 -1.85 25.13
CA CYS A 224 -29.84 -0.87 25.11
C CYS A 224 -30.86 -1.04 26.25
N GLU A 225 -30.78 -2.13 27.03
CA GLU A 225 -31.69 -2.43 28.14
C GLU A 225 -30.94 -2.40 29.49
N ALA A 226 -29.77 -1.76 29.53
CA ALA A 226 -28.98 -1.57 30.73
C ALA A 226 -29.82 -0.93 31.86
N ASP A 227 -29.65 -1.43 33.08
CA ASP A 227 -30.42 -1.00 34.25
C ASP A 227 -30.15 0.46 34.66
N ASN A 228 -28.98 0.99 34.28
CA ASN A 228 -28.54 2.34 34.59
C ASN A 228 -27.55 2.88 33.53
N ASP A 229 -27.26 4.17 33.61
CA ASP A 229 -26.41 4.86 32.63
C ASP A 229 -24.95 4.38 32.65
N GLN A 230 -24.43 3.94 33.80
CA GLN A 230 -23.05 3.47 33.90
C GLN A 230 -22.86 2.17 33.10
N ASP A 231 -23.75 1.20 33.29
CA ASP A 231 -23.72 -0.06 32.54
C ASP A 231 -23.91 0.18 31.03
N PHE A 232 -24.76 1.15 30.66
CA PHE A 232 -24.92 1.58 29.28
C PHE A 232 -23.61 2.13 28.69
N TYR A 233 -22.91 3.03 29.40
CA TYR A 233 -21.63 3.59 28.94
C TYR A 233 -20.51 2.55 28.87
N GLU A 234 -20.44 1.63 29.82
CA GLU A 234 -19.47 0.51 29.75
C GLU A 234 -19.69 -0.35 28.50
N SER A 235 -20.95 -0.56 28.09
CA SER A 235 -21.25 -1.26 26.85
C SER A 235 -20.80 -0.47 25.60
N ILE A 236 -20.86 0.87 25.63
CA ILE A 236 -20.35 1.75 24.57
C ILE A 236 -18.83 1.68 24.49
N GLU A 237 -18.15 1.81 25.63
CA GLU A 237 -16.68 1.79 25.71
C GLU A 237 -16.10 0.46 25.24
N SER A 238 -16.82 -0.65 25.45
CA SER A 238 -16.41 -1.97 24.93
C SER A 238 -16.23 -2.00 23.41
N CYS A 239 -16.92 -1.12 22.68
CA CYS A 239 -16.80 -1.04 21.22
C CYS A 239 -15.58 -0.25 20.74
N TYR A 240 -14.89 0.49 21.61
CA TYR A 240 -13.82 1.39 21.19
C TYR A 240 -12.67 0.64 20.52
N LEU A 241 -12.27 1.16 19.35
CA LEU A 241 -11.16 0.62 18.59
C LEU A 241 -10.20 1.73 18.20
N TYR A 242 -9.03 1.76 18.84
CA TYR A 242 -7.92 2.68 18.53
C TYR A 242 -8.33 4.17 18.40
N LEU A 243 -9.23 4.63 19.28
CA LEU A 243 -9.64 6.05 19.31
C LEU A 243 -8.51 6.99 19.76
N GLY A 244 -7.46 6.46 20.40
CA GLY A 244 -6.29 7.22 20.85
C GLY A 244 -5.38 7.75 19.74
N ARG A 245 -5.62 7.40 18.47
CA ARG A 245 -4.82 7.86 17.32
C ARG A 245 -4.86 9.38 17.10
N TYR A 246 -5.87 10.06 17.63
CA TYR A 246 -5.99 11.51 17.63
C TYR A 246 -5.90 12.03 19.06
N SER A 247 -5.22 13.17 19.22
CA SER A 247 -5.32 13.99 20.43
C SER A 247 -5.30 15.47 20.07
N HIS A 248 -5.97 16.30 20.87
CA HIS A 248 -5.94 17.77 20.72
C HIS A 248 -4.53 18.35 20.78
N GLN A 249 -3.59 17.68 21.45
CA GLN A 249 -2.18 18.10 21.49
C GLN A 249 -1.57 18.22 20.09
N LEU A 250 -2.06 17.47 19.09
CA LEU A 250 -1.58 17.57 17.71
C LEU A 250 -1.79 18.98 17.14
N ARG A 251 -2.83 19.70 17.58
CA ARG A 251 -3.12 21.07 17.14
C ARG A 251 -2.12 22.11 17.66
N ASP A 252 -1.38 21.77 18.71
CA ASP A 252 -0.34 22.65 19.24
C ASP A 252 0.95 22.62 18.39
N HIS A 253 1.09 21.60 17.53
CA HIS A 253 2.30 21.33 16.74
C HIS A 253 2.06 21.36 15.22
N PHE A 254 0.82 21.13 14.77
CA PHE A 254 0.51 20.93 13.35
C PHE A 254 -0.71 21.75 12.91
N ASP A 255 -0.77 22.06 11.62
CA ASP A 255 -2.01 22.47 10.97
C ASP A 255 -2.91 21.23 10.82
N VAL A 256 -3.96 21.13 11.63
CA VAL A 256 -4.83 19.95 11.68
C VAL A 256 -6.19 20.28 11.06
N LYS A 257 -6.49 19.60 9.96
CA LYS A 257 -7.71 19.75 9.19
C LYS A 257 -8.54 18.48 9.19
N CYS A 258 -9.80 18.60 8.80
CA CYS A 258 -10.69 17.46 8.66
C CYS A 258 -11.28 17.35 7.26
N PHE A 259 -11.87 16.19 6.98
CA PHE A 259 -12.72 16.00 5.82
C PHE A 259 -13.87 15.06 6.16
N ASP A 260 -14.99 15.19 5.44
CA ASP A 260 -16.11 14.28 5.55
C ASP A 260 -15.72 12.90 5.02
N PHE A 261 -15.81 11.88 5.89
CA PHE A 261 -15.58 10.48 5.54
C PHE A 261 -16.41 10.02 4.34
N HIS A 262 -17.63 10.53 4.15
CA HIS A 262 -18.46 10.17 3.00
C HIS A 262 -17.92 10.68 1.65
N LYS A 263 -17.02 11.66 1.70
CA LYS A 263 -16.34 12.25 0.54
C LYS A 263 -14.89 11.76 0.38
N GLU A 264 -14.44 10.82 1.22
CA GLU A 264 -13.03 10.38 1.29
C GLU A 264 -12.51 9.82 -0.05
N PHE A 265 -13.30 9.01 -0.76
CA PHE A 265 -12.87 8.34 -2.00
C PHE A 265 -13.22 9.13 -3.27
N THR A 266 -13.67 10.36 -3.13
CA THR A 266 -14.05 11.22 -4.26
C THR A 266 -13.37 12.57 -4.10
N THR A 267 -14.06 13.49 -3.42
CA THR A 267 -13.65 14.89 -3.24
C THR A 267 -12.27 15.00 -2.62
N TYR A 268 -11.98 14.22 -1.58
CA TYR A 268 -10.71 14.31 -0.89
C TYR A 268 -9.54 13.81 -1.75
N ILE A 269 -9.70 12.69 -2.48
CA ILE A 269 -8.67 12.21 -3.40
C ILE A 269 -8.42 13.23 -4.52
N ASP A 270 -9.48 13.81 -5.07
CA ASP A 270 -9.36 14.82 -6.12
C ASP A 270 -8.69 16.09 -5.61
N LEU A 271 -8.98 16.53 -4.37
CA LEU A 271 -8.25 17.60 -3.70
C LEU A 271 -6.75 17.26 -3.63
N MET A 272 -6.41 16.08 -3.10
CA MET A 272 -5.02 15.65 -2.96
C MET A 272 -4.30 15.51 -4.30
N SER A 273 -5.01 15.24 -5.40
CA SER A 273 -4.41 15.15 -6.73
C SER A 273 -3.80 16.48 -7.22
N ASN A 274 -4.22 17.61 -6.65
CA ASN A 274 -3.60 18.90 -6.95
C ASN A 274 -2.26 19.11 -6.24
N HIS A 275 -1.98 18.30 -5.21
CA HIS A 275 -0.81 18.43 -4.35
C HIS A 275 0.19 17.30 -4.55
N LEU A 276 -0.30 16.12 -4.94
CA LEU A 276 0.52 14.93 -5.09
C LEU A 276 0.81 14.62 -6.56
N GLN A 277 2.02 14.14 -6.82
CA GLN A 277 2.40 13.72 -8.16
C GLN A 277 1.69 12.41 -8.54
N GLU A 278 0.95 12.39 -9.63
CA GLU A 278 0.40 11.15 -10.18
C GLU A 278 1.50 10.16 -10.58
N ARG A 279 1.23 8.87 -10.38
CA ARG A 279 2.15 7.81 -10.76
C ARG A 279 2.23 7.67 -12.26
N ARG A 280 3.41 7.24 -12.71
CA ARG A 280 3.57 6.79 -14.10
C ARG A 280 2.71 5.58 -14.42
N PHE A 281 2.55 4.67 -13.46
CA PHE A 281 1.77 3.45 -13.59
C PHE A 281 0.84 3.30 -12.39
N ALA A 282 -0.46 3.33 -12.66
CA ALA A 282 -1.51 3.00 -11.71
C ALA A 282 -2.23 1.74 -12.19
N SER A 283 -2.60 0.87 -11.25
CA SER A 283 -3.35 -0.34 -11.55
C SER A 283 -4.85 -0.07 -11.42
N GLU A 284 -5.61 -0.18 -12.52
CA GLU A 284 -7.05 0.11 -12.56
C GLU A 284 -7.90 -1.12 -12.96
N PRO A 285 -9.02 -1.43 -12.28
CA PRO A 285 -9.52 -0.76 -11.09
C PRO A 285 -8.70 -1.06 -9.83
N PHE A 286 -8.69 -0.16 -8.86
CA PHE A 286 -8.24 -0.49 -7.52
C PHE A 286 -9.17 -1.53 -6.88
N ILE A 287 -8.60 -2.59 -6.31
CA ILE A 287 -9.34 -3.66 -5.63
C ILE A 287 -9.43 -3.34 -4.14
N GLN A 288 -10.58 -2.81 -3.73
CA GLN A 288 -10.85 -2.50 -2.34
C GLN A 288 -10.85 -3.77 -1.47
N ARG A 289 -10.16 -3.70 -0.34
CA ARG A 289 -10.10 -4.78 0.64
C ARG A 289 -11.00 -4.45 1.83
N GLU A 290 -12.22 -4.97 1.80
CA GLU A 290 -13.13 -4.83 2.93
C GLU A 290 -12.60 -5.61 4.14
N THR A 291 -12.38 -4.92 5.26
CA THR A 291 -11.97 -5.52 6.53
C THR A 291 -13.14 -5.76 7.47
N ASN A 292 -14.34 -5.33 7.07
CA ASN A 292 -15.55 -5.41 7.88
C ASN A 292 -16.52 -6.42 7.31
N ARG A 293 -17.26 -7.06 8.22
CA ARG A 293 -18.49 -7.75 7.86
C ARG A 293 -19.54 -6.75 7.45
N LYS A 294 -20.43 -7.19 6.55
CA LYS A 294 -21.63 -6.45 6.21
C LYS A 294 -22.45 -6.18 7.48
N ARG A 295 -22.61 -4.89 7.78
CA ARG A 295 -23.35 -4.41 8.94
C ARG A 295 -24.86 -4.50 8.68
N ASN A 296 -25.63 -4.94 9.67
CA ASN A 296 -27.08 -4.95 9.60
C ASN A 296 -27.67 -3.96 10.61
N LYS A 297 -27.96 -2.74 10.15
CA LYS A 297 -28.52 -1.67 10.99
C LYS A 297 -29.86 -2.06 11.60
N GLU A 298 -30.66 -2.91 10.97
CA GLU A 298 -31.97 -3.31 11.50
C GLU A 298 -31.86 -4.17 12.78
N MET A 299 -30.71 -4.81 13.00
CA MET A 299 -30.45 -5.65 14.18
C MET A 299 -29.82 -4.88 15.33
N GLU A 300 -29.48 -3.61 15.13
CA GLU A 300 -28.82 -2.78 16.12
C GLU A 300 -29.87 -1.98 16.91
N CYS A 301 -30.01 -2.30 18.20
CA CYS A 301 -31.11 -1.79 19.04
C CYS A 301 -31.15 -0.26 19.16
N ILE A 302 -30.00 0.41 19.08
CA ILE A 302 -29.88 1.86 19.29
C ILE A 302 -30.68 2.66 18.25
N TRP A 303 -30.83 2.17 17.01
CA TRP A 303 -31.49 2.92 15.94
C TRP A 303 -32.99 3.11 16.15
N GLY A 304 -33.64 2.24 16.93
CA GLY A 304 -35.04 2.39 17.31
C GLY A 304 -35.26 3.27 18.54
N ARG A 305 -34.19 3.76 19.17
CA ARG A 305 -34.20 4.40 20.50
C ARG A 305 -33.51 5.76 20.44
N GLN A 306 -34.27 6.80 20.04
CA GLN A 306 -33.73 8.16 19.92
C GLN A 306 -33.14 8.69 21.24
N ASP A 307 -33.73 8.31 22.37
CA ASP A 307 -33.23 8.62 23.71
C ASP A 307 -31.81 8.10 23.93
N LEU A 308 -31.50 6.90 23.43
CA LEU A 308 -30.18 6.29 23.52
C LEU A 308 -29.22 6.90 22.50
N ILE A 309 -29.66 7.21 21.27
CA ILE A 309 -28.85 7.92 20.27
C ILE A 309 -28.35 9.24 20.83
N ASP A 310 -29.25 10.06 21.38
CA ASP A 310 -28.90 11.38 21.91
C ASP A 310 -27.98 11.25 23.13
N LYS A 311 -28.25 10.29 24.02
CA LYS A 311 -27.42 9.99 25.18
C LYS A 311 -26.01 9.54 24.78
N THR A 312 -25.89 8.58 23.85
CA THR A 312 -24.60 8.11 23.33
C THR A 312 -23.85 9.23 22.65
N ARG A 313 -24.49 10.01 21.77
CA ARG A 313 -23.83 11.11 21.05
C ARG A 313 -23.27 12.14 22.03
N LYS A 314 -24.07 12.52 23.02
CA LYS A 314 -23.63 13.44 24.07
C LYS A 314 -22.41 12.88 24.81
N TYR A 315 -22.48 11.63 25.27
CA TYR A 315 -21.37 10.97 25.97
C TYR A 315 -20.09 10.92 25.11
N LEU A 316 -20.19 10.56 23.84
CA LEU A 316 -19.05 10.53 22.91
C LEU A 316 -18.42 11.92 22.72
N LEU A 317 -19.23 12.95 22.53
CA LEU A 317 -18.75 14.34 22.39
C LEU A 317 -18.16 14.89 23.69
N GLU A 318 -18.62 14.45 24.85
CA GLU A 318 -18.08 14.93 26.14
C GLU A 318 -16.78 14.23 26.52
N ASN A 319 -16.54 12.99 26.07
CA ASN A 319 -15.45 12.15 26.60
C ASN A 319 -14.37 11.76 25.57
N ILE A 320 -14.54 12.01 24.27
CA ILE A 320 -13.61 11.56 23.23
C ILE A 320 -13.16 12.73 22.36
N GLU A 321 -11.86 13.06 22.42
CA GLU A 321 -11.25 14.21 21.72
C GLU A 321 -11.46 14.18 20.21
N TYR A 322 -11.39 13.00 19.58
CA TYR A 322 -11.63 12.84 18.15
C TYR A 322 -13.03 13.34 17.74
N TYR A 323 -14.07 12.96 18.49
CA TYR A 323 -15.43 13.38 18.17
C TYR A 323 -15.66 14.86 18.46
N GLN A 324 -15.01 15.41 19.49
CA GLN A 324 -15.01 16.86 19.77
C GLN A 324 -14.43 17.63 18.59
N PHE A 325 -13.23 17.25 18.16
CA PHE A 325 -12.56 17.88 17.02
C PHE A 325 -13.42 17.80 15.76
N CYS A 326 -13.95 16.62 15.43
CA CYS A 326 -14.77 16.46 14.23
C CYS A 326 -16.06 17.30 14.26
N ASN A 327 -16.69 17.44 15.43
CA ASN A 327 -17.88 18.26 15.59
C ASN A 327 -17.59 19.77 15.44
N GLU A 328 -16.40 20.21 15.81
CA GLU A 328 -15.94 21.59 15.62
C GLU A 328 -15.48 21.87 14.19
N CYS A 329 -14.79 20.89 13.58
CA CYS A 329 -14.12 21.07 12.30
C CYS A 329 -15.05 20.95 11.10
N ILE A 330 -15.99 20.01 11.07
CA ILE A 330 -16.87 19.83 9.90
C ILE A 330 -17.74 21.07 9.68
N GLY A 331 -17.66 21.65 8.47
CA GLY A 331 -18.28 22.92 8.12
C GLY A 331 -17.48 24.19 8.49
N SER A 332 -16.34 24.06 9.18
CA SER A 332 -15.45 25.18 9.49
C SER A 332 -14.58 25.56 8.28
N GLU A 333 -13.58 26.43 8.46
CA GLU A 333 -12.56 26.69 7.42
C GLU A 333 -11.52 25.57 7.29
N ASP A 334 -11.43 24.70 8.29
CA ASP A 334 -10.52 23.56 8.35
C ASP A 334 -11.16 22.27 7.76
N ASP A 335 -12.42 22.34 7.31
CA ASP A 335 -13.06 21.27 6.55
C ASP A 335 -12.66 21.34 5.07
N LEU A 336 -11.71 20.49 4.71
CA LEU A 336 -11.15 20.35 3.36
C LEU A 336 -12.19 20.03 2.29
N THR A 337 -13.37 19.56 2.68
CA THR A 337 -14.44 19.11 1.78
C THR A 337 -15.69 19.97 1.83
N ARG A 338 -15.62 21.15 2.47
CA ARG A 338 -16.78 22.05 2.63
C ARG A 338 -17.32 22.61 1.31
N ASP A 339 -16.43 23.14 0.48
CA ASP A 339 -16.79 23.99 -0.67
C ASP A 339 -16.59 23.31 -2.04
N VAL A 340 -16.38 22.00 -2.02
CA VAL A 340 -16.25 21.14 -3.21
C VAL A 340 -17.48 20.26 -3.33
#